data_AF-A0A9X1SRA4-F1
#
_entry.id   AF-A0A9X1SRA4-F1
#
_cell.length_a   1.000
_cell.length_b   1.000
_cell.length_c   1.000
_cell.angle_alpha   90.00
_cell.angle_beta   90.00
_cell.angle_gamma   90.00
#
_symmetry.space_group_name_H-M   'P 1'
#
loop_
_entity.id
_entity.type
_entity.pdbx_description
1 polymer ?
#
loop_
_entity_poly.entity_id
_entity_poly.type
_entity_poly.pdbx_seq_one_letter_code
_entity_poly.pdbx_strand_id
1 'polypeptide(L)'
;MTEKKPAYLRHEDWVERQLREARQRGAFDNLEGAGKPLRNLDRPFTAEQWAQDWVERSGGDMHAFLPPLLILRKERAALLAALPTVGSEEVLRETIADFNHRLLDQYRRPMDGPLIAVGVIDADETVALWRQVRPAPEPVPPPKPTPTKPNWFTRLRNRVSNWRFGASGG
;
A
#
# COMPACT_ATOMS: atom_id res chain seq x y z
N MET A 1 18.69 -23.81 -17.13
CA MET A 1 19.92 -23.15 -17.61
C MET A 1 19.87 -23.13 -19.13
N THR A 2 20.05 -21.96 -19.76
CA THR A 2 20.04 -21.82 -21.21
C THR A 2 21.44 -22.08 -21.75
N GLU A 3 21.61 -23.11 -22.57
CA GLU A 3 22.91 -23.43 -23.18
C GLU A 3 23.30 -22.34 -24.18
N LYS A 4 24.56 -21.92 -24.19
CA LYS A 4 25.05 -20.87 -25.10
C LYS A 4 25.45 -21.50 -26.45
N LYS A 5 25.16 -20.81 -27.56
CA LYS A 5 25.59 -21.22 -28.89
C LYS A 5 27.11 -21.47 -28.95
N PRO A 6 27.59 -22.64 -29.41
CA PRO A 6 29.00 -22.89 -29.67
C PRO A 6 29.55 -22.05 -30.83
N ALA A 7 30.79 -21.58 -30.72
CA ALA A 7 31.42 -20.69 -31.71
C ALA A 7 31.56 -21.33 -33.11
N TYR A 8 31.68 -22.66 -33.18
CA TYR A 8 31.89 -23.40 -34.43
C TYR A 8 30.59 -23.73 -35.17
N LEU A 9 29.42 -23.49 -34.58
CA LEU A 9 28.12 -23.74 -35.21
C LEU A 9 27.53 -22.46 -35.78
N ARG A 10 26.94 -22.57 -36.97
CA ARG A 10 26.07 -21.53 -37.51
C ARG A 10 24.82 -21.38 -36.65
N HIS A 11 24.17 -20.22 -36.72
CA HIS A 11 23.04 -19.93 -35.86
C HIS A 11 21.85 -20.85 -36.17
N GLU A 12 21.59 -21.04 -37.46
CA GLU A 12 20.55 -21.91 -37.99
C GLU A 12 20.74 -23.36 -37.53
N ASP A 13 21.95 -23.90 -37.68
CA ASP A 13 22.26 -25.29 -37.30
C ASP A 13 22.11 -25.53 -35.78
N TRP A 14 22.44 -24.52 -34.97
CA TRP A 14 22.27 -24.58 -33.52
C TRP A 14 20.79 -24.52 -33.11
N VAL A 15 19.99 -23.63 -33.73
CA VAL A 15 18.54 -23.54 -33.49
C VAL A 15 17.83 -24.85 -33.88
N GLU A 16 18.16 -25.41 -35.04
CA GLU A 16 17.60 -26.68 -35.51
C GLU A 16 17.95 -27.85 -34.59
N ARG A 17 19.18 -27.89 -34.07
CA ARG A 17 19.59 -28.90 -33.08
C ARG A 17 18.75 -28.80 -31.81
N GLN A 18 18.61 -27.59 -31.26
CA GLN A 18 17.81 -27.36 -30.05
C GLN A 18 16.33 -27.70 -30.26
N LEU A 19 15.78 -27.42 -31.44
CA LEU A 19 14.40 -27.77 -31.77
C LEU A 19 14.20 -29.29 -31.83
N ARG A 20 15.13 -30.04 -32.44
CA ARG A 20 15.11 -31.51 -32.42
C ARG A 20 15.18 -32.08 -31.01
N GLU A 21 16.14 -31.62 -30.22
CA GLU A 21 16.33 -32.08 -28.83
C GLU A 21 15.10 -31.76 -27.97
N ALA A 22 14.52 -30.56 -28.13
CA ALA A 22 13.29 -30.15 -27.46
C ALA A 22 12.09 -31.03 -27.86
N ARG A 23 11.99 -31.43 -29.13
CA ARG A 23 10.94 -32.34 -29.60
C ARG A 23 11.14 -33.77 -29.08
N GLN A 24 12.38 -34.27 -29.07
CA GLN A 24 12.70 -35.62 -28.57
C GLN A 24 12.40 -35.78 -27.07
N ARG A 25 12.61 -34.72 -26.28
CA ARG A 25 12.29 -34.72 -24.85
C ARG A 25 10.81 -34.38 -24.54
N GLY A 26 9.96 -34.32 -25.56
CA GLY A 26 8.53 -34.02 -25.41
C GLY A 26 8.25 -32.61 -24.88
N ALA A 27 9.14 -31.63 -25.09
CA ALA A 27 8.96 -30.27 -24.55
C ALA A 27 7.77 -29.52 -25.16
N PHE A 28 7.22 -30.03 -26.27
CA PHE A 28 6.03 -29.50 -26.93
C PHE A 28 4.78 -30.34 -26.66
N ASP A 29 4.88 -31.40 -25.86
CA ASP A 29 3.75 -32.24 -25.48
C ASP A 29 2.99 -31.61 -24.31
N ASN A 30 1.66 -31.73 -24.32
CA ASN A 30 0.75 -31.22 -23.28
C ASN A 30 0.91 -29.72 -22.95
N LEU A 31 1.25 -28.90 -23.96
CA LEU A 31 1.29 -27.44 -23.78
C LEU A 31 -0.10 -26.91 -23.41
N GLU A 32 -0.12 -25.90 -22.54
CA GLU A 32 -1.33 -25.16 -22.22
C GLU A 32 -1.85 -24.47 -23.50
N GLY A 33 -2.95 -24.98 -24.04
CA GLY A 33 -3.53 -24.49 -25.30
C GLY A 33 -3.26 -25.35 -26.52
N ALA A 34 -2.51 -26.46 -26.40
CA ALA A 34 -2.34 -27.42 -27.49
C ALA A 34 -3.72 -27.93 -27.98
N GLY A 35 -3.98 -27.79 -29.28
CA GLY A 35 -5.24 -28.19 -29.91
C GLY A 35 -6.44 -27.28 -29.62
N LYS A 36 -6.30 -26.24 -28.78
CA LYS A 36 -7.36 -25.25 -28.58
C LYS A 36 -7.31 -24.21 -29.71
N PRO A 37 -8.46 -23.70 -30.19
CA PRO A 37 -8.46 -22.60 -31.15
C PRO A 37 -7.79 -21.38 -30.53
N LEU A 38 -6.98 -20.67 -31.33
CA LEU A 38 -6.43 -19.39 -30.89
C LEU A 38 -7.60 -18.43 -30.63
N ARG A 39 -7.63 -17.84 -29.45
CA ARG A 39 -8.66 -16.88 -29.06
C ARG A 39 -8.51 -15.62 -29.93
N ASN A 40 -9.62 -15.02 -30.32
CA ASN A 40 -9.67 -13.71 -31.00
C ASN A 40 -9.00 -13.67 -32.41
N LEU A 41 -8.89 -14.81 -33.10
CA LEU A 41 -8.39 -14.90 -34.49
C LEU A 41 -9.22 -14.08 -35.51
N ASP A 42 -10.49 -13.86 -35.20
CA ASP A 42 -11.48 -13.14 -35.98
C ASP A 42 -11.38 -11.61 -35.84
N ARG A 43 -10.49 -11.11 -34.96
CA ARG A 43 -10.35 -9.69 -34.66
C ARG A 43 -9.03 -9.13 -35.20
N PRO A 44 -9.00 -7.87 -35.66
CA PRO A 44 -7.76 -7.21 -36.03
C PRO A 44 -6.86 -7.06 -34.80
N PHE A 45 -5.62 -7.53 -34.89
CA PHE A 45 -4.62 -7.42 -33.83
C PHE A 45 -4.03 -6.01 -33.84
N THR A 46 -4.57 -5.13 -32.99
CA THR A 46 -4.03 -3.77 -32.79
C THR A 46 -3.19 -3.70 -31.52
N ALA A 47 -2.34 -2.68 -31.40
CA ALA A 47 -1.52 -2.47 -30.21
C ALA A 47 -2.37 -2.27 -28.95
N GLU A 48 -3.55 -1.65 -29.11
CA GLU A 48 -4.51 -1.42 -28.03
C GLU A 48 -5.15 -2.73 -27.56
N GLN A 49 -5.51 -3.63 -28.48
CA GLN A 49 -6.02 -4.96 -28.15
C GLN A 49 -4.96 -5.80 -27.40
N TRP A 50 -3.70 -5.76 -27.86
CA TRP A 50 -2.61 -6.43 -27.15
C TRP A 50 -2.45 -5.91 -25.71
N ALA A 51 -2.55 -4.60 -25.52
CA ALA A 51 -2.46 -3.99 -24.18
C ALA A 51 -3.63 -4.43 -23.29
N GLN A 52 -4.86 -4.50 -23.83
CA GLN A 52 -6.05 -4.99 -23.11
C GLN A 52 -5.91 -6.46 -22.70
N ASP A 53 -5.59 -7.34 -23.65
CA ASP A 53 -5.36 -8.77 -23.40
C ASP A 53 -4.22 -9.01 -22.40
N TRP A 54 -3.23 -8.11 -22.38
CA TRP A 54 -2.14 -8.17 -21.42
C TRP A 54 -2.60 -7.74 -20.01
N VAL A 55 -3.35 -6.64 -19.88
CA VAL A 55 -3.92 -6.18 -18.60
C VAL A 55 -4.86 -7.22 -18.00
N GLU A 56 -5.68 -7.88 -18.83
CA GLU A 56 -6.55 -8.97 -18.36
C GLU A 56 -5.72 -10.15 -17.82
N ARG A 57 -4.65 -10.54 -18.52
CA ARG A 57 -3.76 -11.62 -18.09
C ARG A 57 -2.92 -11.28 -16.86
N SER A 58 -2.62 -10.00 -16.63
CA SER A 58 -1.87 -9.55 -15.45
C SER A 58 -2.74 -9.30 -14.22
N GLY A 59 -4.04 -9.60 -14.28
CA GLY A 59 -4.96 -9.38 -13.17
C GLY A 59 -5.32 -7.92 -12.93
N GLY A 60 -5.20 -7.07 -13.96
CA GLY A 60 -5.55 -5.64 -13.89
C GLY A 60 -4.46 -4.74 -13.31
N ASP A 61 -3.32 -5.28 -12.89
CA ASP A 61 -2.23 -4.48 -12.34
C ASP A 61 -1.35 -3.88 -13.44
N MET A 62 -1.67 -2.63 -13.81
CA MET A 62 -0.90 -1.86 -14.78
C MET A 62 0.41 -1.30 -14.19
N HIS A 63 0.58 -1.33 -12.86
CA HIS A 63 1.82 -0.87 -12.23
C HIS A 63 2.99 -1.82 -12.46
N ALA A 64 2.71 -3.11 -12.71
CA ALA A 64 3.72 -4.12 -13.03
C ALA A 64 4.59 -3.77 -14.26
N PHE A 65 4.15 -2.85 -15.12
CA PHE A 65 4.86 -2.45 -16.35
C PHE A 65 5.42 -1.04 -16.35
N LEU A 66 5.16 -0.26 -15.29
CA LEU A 66 5.72 1.08 -15.20
C LEU A 66 7.18 0.99 -14.78
N PRO A 67 8.09 1.75 -15.43
CA PRO A 67 9.40 2.02 -14.88
C PRO A 67 9.30 2.39 -13.40
N PRO A 68 10.19 1.88 -12.52
CA PRO A 68 10.08 2.09 -11.08
C PRO A 68 9.91 3.55 -10.65
N LEU A 69 10.55 4.49 -11.36
CA LEU A 69 10.39 5.92 -11.09
C LEU A 69 9.02 6.48 -11.45
N LEU A 70 8.30 5.93 -12.44
CA LEU A 70 6.91 6.33 -12.69
C LEU A 70 5.97 5.83 -11.59
N ILE A 71 6.24 4.65 -11.04
CA ILE A 71 5.52 4.12 -9.87
C ILE A 71 5.71 5.09 -8.70
N LEU A 72 6.96 5.43 -8.37
CA LEU A 72 7.29 6.37 -7.29
C LEU A 72 6.72 7.78 -7.53
N ARG A 73 6.67 8.24 -8.78
CA ARG A 73 6.04 9.52 -9.13
C ARG A 73 4.54 9.51 -8.84
N LYS A 74 3.84 8.42 -9.20
CA LYS A 74 2.40 8.26 -8.93
C LYS A 74 2.15 8.12 -7.43
N GLU A 75 2.99 7.38 -6.73
CA GLU A 75 2.92 7.22 -5.28
C GLU A 75 3.10 8.55 -4.55
N ARG A 76 4.08 9.37 -4.95
CA ARG A 76 4.26 10.73 -4.42
C ARG A 76 3.00 11.58 -4.56
N ALA A 77 2.36 11.53 -5.73
CA ALA A 77 1.11 12.26 -5.96
C ALA A 77 -0.03 11.74 -5.06
N ALA A 78 -0.13 10.42 -4.88
CA ALA A 78 -1.12 9.81 -4.01
C ALA A 78 -0.91 10.18 -2.54
N LEU A 79 0.33 10.18 -2.05
CA LEU A 79 0.68 10.57 -0.68
C LEU A 79 0.26 12.01 -0.41
N LEU A 80 0.60 12.94 -1.32
CA LEU A 80 0.22 14.36 -1.18
C LEU A 80 -1.30 14.57 -1.26
N ALA A 81 -2.02 13.80 -2.08
CA ALA A 81 -3.48 13.85 -2.15
C ALA A 81 -4.16 13.26 -0.89
N ALA A 82 -3.53 12.28 -0.24
CA ALA A 82 -4.05 11.61 0.94
C ALA A 82 -3.76 12.34 2.25
N LEU A 83 -3.01 13.46 2.24
CA LEU A 83 -2.68 14.21 3.47
C LEU A 83 -3.89 14.43 4.41
N PRO A 84 -5.07 14.88 3.94
CA PRO A 84 -6.19 15.17 4.84
C PRO A 84 -6.70 13.96 5.63
N THR A 85 -6.46 12.74 5.16
CA THR A 85 -6.97 11.51 5.79
C THR A 85 -6.00 10.89 6.80
N VAL A 86 -4.74 11.37 6.85
CA VAL A 86 -3.72 10.80 7.74
C VAL A 86 -4.03 11.11 9.21
N GLY A 87 -4.02 10.05 10.03
CA GLY A 87 -4.49 10.05 11.41
C GLY A 87 -3.55 10.73 12.42
N SER A 88 -2.23 10.64 12.21
CA SER A 88 -1.20 11.10 13.13
C SER A 88 0.02 11.63 12.39
N GLU A 89 0.75 12.54 13.05
CA GLU A 89 2.02 13.06 12.54
C GLU A 89 3.08 11.97 12.42
N GLU A 90 3.14 11.05 13.38
CA GLU A 90 4.10 9.94 13.39
C GLU A 90 3.97 9.08 12.13
N VAL A 91 2.73 8.68 11.79
CA VAL A 91 2.46 7.88 10.60
C VAL A 91 2.81 8.65 9.33
N LEU A 92 2.53 9.95 9.29
CA LEU A 92 2.90 10.78 8.14
C LEU A 92 4.42 10.83 7.95
N ARG A 93 5.18 11.07 9.03
CA ARG A 93 6.64 11.14 9.00
C ARG A 93 7.26 9.80 8.61
N GLU A 94 6.75 8.69 9.16
CA GLU A 94 7.17 7.34 8.81
C GLU A 94 6.91 7.03 7.32
N THR A 95 5.73 7.37 6.82
CA THR A 95 5.36 7.15 5.41
C THR A 95 6.25 7.95 4.46
N ILE A 96 6.55 9.21 4.80
CA ILE A 96 7.47 10.05 4.02
C ILE A 96 8.89 9.49 4.06
N ALA A 97 9.35 9.02 5.22
CA ALA A 97 10.67 8.42 5.38
C ALA A 97 10.83 7.15 4.54
N ASP A 98 9.84 6.25 4.56
CA ASP A 98 9.83 5.04 3.72
C ASP A 98 9.84 5.39 2.22
N PHE A 99 8.98 6.31 1.79
CA PHE A 99 8.95 6.79 0.41
C PHE A 99 10.31 7.35 -0.03
N ASN A 100 10.90 8.25 0.77
CA ASN A 100 12.19 8.86 0.49
C ASN A 100 13.31 7.81 0.44
N HIS A 101 13.28 6.81 1.34
CA HIS A 101 14.22 5.71 1.34
C HIS A 101 14.15 4.90 0.04
N ARG A 102 12.95 4.49 -0.40
CA ARG A 102 12.74 3.75 -1.65
C ARG A 102 13.14 4.56 -2.88
N LEU A 103 12.85 5.86 -2.89
CA LEU A 103 13.25 6.76 -3.96
C LEU A 103 14.77 6.86 -4.09
N LEU A 104 15.48 7.08 -2.97
CA LEU A 104 16.93 7.17 -2.95
C LEU A 104 17.59 5.83 -3.32
N ASP A 105 17.03 4.70 -2.87
CA ASP A 105 17.51 3.38 -3.25
C ASP A 105 17.38 3.15 -4.77
N GLN A 106 16.26 3.57 -5.36
CA GLN A 106 16.08 3.46 -6.81
C GLN A 106 17.08 4.33 -7.59
N TYR A 107 17.42 5.52 -7.11
CA TYR A 107 18.44 6.38 -7.73
C TYR A 107 19.87 5.84 -7.60
N ARG A 108 20.14 4.97 -6.62
CA ARG A 108 21.45 4.33 -6.46
C ARG A 108 21.67 3.16 -7.43
N ARG A 109 20.61 2.67 -8.06
CA ARG A 109 20.68 1.55 -9.01
C ARG A 109 20.99 2.07 -10.42
N PRO A 110 21.74 1.31 -11.24
CA PRO A 110 21.86 1.61 -12.65
C PRO A 110 20.48 1.72 -13.30
N MET A 111 20.27 2.80 -14.03
CA MET A 111 18.99 3.11 -14.65
C MET A 111 19.10 2.98 -16.16
N ASP A 112 18.31 2.08 -16.73
CA ASP A 112 18.13 1.99 -18.18
C ASP A 112 16.98 2.89 -18.62
N GLY A 113 17.21 3.63 -19.70
CA GLY A 113 16.19 4.48 -20.34
C GLY A 113 16.23 5.96 -19.92
N PRO A 114 15.18 6.73 -20.28
CA PRO A 114 15.13 8.17 -20.03
C PRO A 114 15.13 8.52 -18.54
N LEU A 115 15.82 9.60 -18.19
CA LEU A 115 15.85 10.09 -16.81
C LEU A 115 14.49 10.65 -16.41
N ILE A 116 13.90 10.10 -15.34
CA ILE A 116 12.63 10.59 -14.77
C ILE A 116 12.93 11.27 -13.44
N ALA A 117 12.79 12.59 -13.38
CA ALA A 117 13.03 13.32 -12.13
C ALA A 117 11.81 13.19 -11.18
N VAL A 118 12.05 12.62 -10.01
CA VAL A 118 11.14 12.57 -8.86
C VAL A 118 11.87 13.15 -7.64
N GLY A 119 11.31 14.20 -7.03
CA GLY A 119 11.88 14.84 -5.86
C GLY A 119 11.52 14.11 -4.56
N VAL A 120 12.45 14.11 -3.60
CA VAL A 120 12.17 13.74 -2.21
C VAL A 120 11.09 14.66 -1.63
N ILE A 121 10.39 14.17 -0.62
CA ILE A 121 9.37 14.93 0.12
C ILE A 121 10.00 15.43 1.41
N ASP A 122 9.91 16.74 1.66
CA ASP A 122 10.29 17.32 2.94
C ASP A 122 9.22 16.99 3.99
N ALA A 123 9.63 16.31 5.06
CA ALA A 123 8.71 15.87 6.10
C ALA A 123 8.15 17.05 6.92
N ASP A 124 8.96 18.06 7.21
CA ASP A 124 8.55 19.19 8.04
C ASP A 124 7.59 20.12 7.29
N GLU A 125 7.88 20.40 6.01
CA GLU A 125 6.97 21.16 5.16
C GLU A 125 5.64 20.43 4.98
N THR A 126 5.69 19.11 4.76
CA THR A 126 4.48 18.29 4.53
C THR A 126 3.64 18.17 5.80
N VAL A 127 4.27 18.07 6.98
CA VAL A 127 3.58 18.10 8.28
C VAL A 127 2.94 19.47 8.52
N ALA A 128 3.63 20.56 8.19
CA ALA A 128 3.06 21.91 8.30
C ALA A 128 1.82 22.07 7.41
N LEU A 129 1.87 21.59 6.16
CA LEU A 129 0.72 21.54 5.26
C LEU A 129 -0.40 20.67 5.84
N TRP A 130 -0.08 19.45 6.26
CA TRP A 130 -1.04 18.52 6.87
C TRP A 130 -1.82 19.15 8.04
N ARG A 131 -1.13 19.88 8.94
CA ARG A 131 -1.77 20.60 10.04
C ARG A 131 -2.71 21.72 9.58
N GLN A 132 -2.44 22.34 8.44
CA GLN A 132 -3.30 23.39 7.87
C GLN A 132 -4.54 22.82 7.17
N VAL A 133 -4.41 21.68 6.48
CA VAL A 133 -5.55 21.06 5.77
C VAL A 133 -6.47 20.28 6.71
N ARG A 134 -5.99 19.94 7.92
CA ARG A 134 -6.81 19.29 8.94
C ARG A 134 -7.74 20.31 9.60
N PRO A 135 -9.06 20.04 9.68
CA PRO A 135 -9.91 20.81 10.59
C PRO A 135 -9.37 20.66 12.01
N ALA A 136 -9.36 21.76 12.77
CA ALA A 136 -8.98 21.73 14.17
C ALA A 136 -9.80 20.63 14.87
N PRO A 137 -9.18 19.78 15.72
CA PRO A 137 -9.95 18.87 16.53
C PRO A 137 -11.01 19.68 17.26
N GLU A 138 -12.27 19.27 17.14
CA GLU A 138 -13.37 19.86 17.91
C GLU A 138 -12.89 19.91 19.37
N PRO A 139 -12.94 21.08 20.03
CA PRO A 139 -12.52 21.17 21.42
C PRO A 139 -13.35 20.15 22.19
N VAL A 140 -12.71 19.10 22.69
CA VAL A 140 -13.37 18.11 23.53
C VAL A 140 -13.98 18.92 24.68
N PRO A 141 -15.31 19.02 24.78
CA PRO A 141 -15.91 19.81 25.85
C PRO A 141 -15.37 19.25 27.16
N PRO A 142 -15.01 20.11 28.14
CA PRO A 142 -14.48 19.64 29.41
C PRO A 142 -15.39 18.53 29.94
N PRO A 143 -14.84 17.42 30.47
CA PRO A 143 -15.66 16.32 30.94
C PRO A 143 -16.69 16.90 31.89
N LYS A 144 -17.98 16.76 31.51
CA LYS A 144 -19.09 17.21 32.37
C LYS A 144 -18.81 16.60 33.75
N PRO A 145 -18.77 17.39 34.85
CA PRO A 145 -18.57 16.81 36.16
C PRO A 145 -19.65 15.76 36.34
N THR A 146 -19.25 14.49 36.45
CA THR A 146 -20.19 13.42 36.75
C THR A 146 -20.87 13.78 38.06
N PRO A 147 -22.21 13.84 38.14
CA PRO A 147 -22.88 14.08 39.40
C PRO A 147 -22.49 12.95 40.34
N THR A 148 -21.65 13.27 41.32
CA THR A 148 -21.35 12.36 42.42
C THR A 148 -22.68 12.05 43.09
N LYS A 149 -23.13 10.78 42.99
CA LYS A 149 -24.41 10.37 43.57
C LYS A 149 -24.41 10.77 45.05
N PRO A 150 -25.46 11.47 45.55
CA PRO A 150 -25.50 11.88 46.94
C PRO A 150 -25.48 10.64 47.83
N ASN A 151 -24.47 10.56 48.70
CA ASN A 151 -24.19 9.41 49.53
C ASN A 151 -25.17 9.40 50.73
N TRP A 152 -26.37 8.86 50.49
CA TRP A 152 -27.47 8.78 51.45
C TRP A 152 -27.09 8.07 52.77
N PHE A 153 -26.11 7.16 52.73
CA PHE A 153 -25.58 6.48 53.90
C PHE A 153 -24.90 7.42 54.92
N THR A 154 -24.36 8.55 54.48
CA THR A 154 -23.76 9.55 55.38
C THR A 154 -24.80 10.36 56.16
N ARG A 155 -26.05 10.40 55.70
CA ARG A 155 -27.17 11.08 56.39
C ARG A 155 -27.93 10.19 57.36
N LEU A 156 -27.89 8.87 57.23
CA LEU A 156 -28.53 7.97 58.21
C LEU A 156 -27.69 7.76 59.48
N ARG A 157 -26.38 8.03 59.46
CA ARG A 157 -25.52 7.81 60.63
C ARG A 157 -25.57 8.94 61.67
N ASN A 158 -26.09 10.13 61.32
CA ASN A 158 -26.25 11.27 62.24
C ASN A 158 -27.67 11.41 62.82
N ARG A 159 -28.57 10.44 62.61
CA ARG A 159 -29.96 10.50 63.09
C ARG A 159 -30.34 9.40 64.10
N VAL A 160 -29.35 8.75 64.73
CA VAL A 160 -29.56 7.74 65.78
C VAL A 160 -28.82 8.05 67.10
N SER A 161 -28.26 9.26 67.25
CA SER A 161 -27.52 9.63 68.48
C SER A 161 -28.31 10.45 69.50
N ASN A 162 -29.62 10.65 69.31
CA ASN A 162 -30.39 11.55 70.19
C ASN A 162 -31.75 10.98 70.62
N TRP A 163 -31.78 9.73 71.11
CA TRP A 163 -32.91 9.17 71.87
C TRP A 163 -32.40 8.12 72.87
N ARG A 164 -32.15 8.57 74.12
CA ARG A 164 -31.99 7.86 75.42
C ARG A 164 -31.20 8.84 76.30
N PHE A 165 -31.80 9.62 77.19
CA PHE A 165 -32.42 9.20 78.44
C PHE A 165 -33.51 10.20 78.87
N GLY A 166 -34.66 9.67 79.29
CA GLY A 166 -35.62 10.42 80.10
C GLY A 166 -35.43 10.13 81.59
N ALA A 167 -35.90 11.07 82.40
CA ALA A 167 -36.52 10.93 83.72
C ALA A 167 -35.66 10.50 84.94
N SER A 168 -35.59 11.43 85.90
CA SER A 168 -35.58 11.28 87.39
C SER A 168 -34.95 12.59 87.94
N GLY A 169 -35.50 13.39 88.85
CA GLY A 169 -36.60 13.29 89.81
C GLY A 169 -36.16 14.11 91.05
N GLY A 170 -37.04 14.96 91.58
CA GLY A 170 -37.08 15.46 92.98
C GLY A 170 -35.82 16.05 93.60
#